data_AF-A0A2D0JJ85-F1
#
_entry.id   AF-A0A2D0JJ85-F1
#
_cell.length_a   1.000
_cell.length_b   1.000
_cell.length_c   1.000
_cell.angle_alpha   90.00
_cell.angle_beta   90.00
_cell.angle_gamma   90.00
#
_symmetry.space_group_name_H-M   'P 1'
#
loop_
_entity.id
_entity.type
_entity.pdbx_description
1 polymer ?
#
loop_
_entity_poly.entity_id
_entity_poly.type
_entity_poly.pdbx_seq_one_letter_code
_entity_poly.pdbx_strand_id
1 'polypeptide(L)'
;MYVARYSQVDVVNLYDVLYFRAYGFDKNNKLMIYDFEPRIPNLIDDIISKKYLLAFMAKYLIQGKESVSSVDFKRQSSIFSLRKNSKPADWEQQISAILAELDRLGPPKRATDPKP
;
A
#
# COMPACT_ATOMS: atom_id res chain seq x y z
N MET A 1 0.41 12.27 -1.56
CA MET A 1 -0.22 11.13 -2.27
C MET A 1 0.81 10.02 -2.42
N TYR A 2 0.39 8.75 -2.44
CA TYR A 2 1.27 7.57 -2.47
C TYR A 2 0.81 6.52 -3.49
N VAL A 3 1.71 6.05 -4.35
CA VAL A 3 1.41 5.15 -5.47
C VAL A 3 2.37 3.99 -5.51
N ALA A 4 1.89 2.81 -5.87
CA ALA A 4 2.70 1.71 -6.37
C ALA A 4 1.93 0.99 -7.47
N ARG A 5 2.61 0.56 -8.54
CA ARG A 5 2.03 -0.41 -9.48
C ARG A 5 1.95 -1.76 -8.79
N TYR A 6 1.02 -2.63 -9.21
CA TYR A 6 0.88 -3.96 -8.61
C TYR A 6 2.20 -4.75 -8.56
N SER A 7 3.00 -4.70 -9.63
CA SER A 7 4.32 -5.35 -9.69
C SER A 7 5.39 -4.71 -8.79
N GLN A 8 5.12 -3.54 -8.23
CA GLN A 8 6.03 -2.75 -7.39
C GLN A 8 5.57 -2.68 -5.93
N VAL A 9 4.37 -3.18 -5.60
CA VAL A 9 3.91 -3.27 -4.22
C VAL A 9 4.80 -4.28 -3.51
N ASP A 10 5.50 -3.79 -2.48
CA ASP A 10 6.35 -4.60 -1.63
C ASP A 10 5.70 -4.76 -0.25
N VAL A 11 5.89 -5.93 0.36
CA VAL A 11 5.34 -6.29 1.66
C VAL A 11 6.50 -6.56 2.60
N VAL A 12 6.53 -5.83 3.72
CA VAL A 12 7.62 -5.90 4.69
C VAL A 12 7.07 -6.42 6.00
N ASN A 13 7.74 -7.39 6.59
CA ASN A 13 7.48 -7.77 7.97
C ASN A 13 8.54 -7.11 8.87
N LEU A 14 8.11 -6.21 9.76
CA LEU A 14 8.95 -5.60 10.78
C LEU A 14 8.26 -5.77 12.13
N TYR A 15 8.95 -6.36 13.11
CA TYR A 15 8.42 -6.56 14.48
C TYR A 15 7.02 -7.19 14.51
N ASP A 16 6.79 -8.23 13.69
CA ASP A 16 5.51 -8.95 13.55
C ASP A 16 4.34 -8.11 12.99
N VAL A 17 4.65 -6.97 12.37
CA VAL A 17 3.70 -6.12 11.66
C VAL A 17 3.99 -6.16 10.16
N LEU A 18 2.94 -6.40 9.37
CA LEU A 18 3.00 -6.36 7.91
C LEU A 18 2.78 -4.93 7.41
N TYR A 19 3.73 -4.39 6.68
CA TYR A 19 3.66 -3.07 6.06
C TYR A 19 3.58 -3.17 4.55
N PHE A 20 2.80 -2.28 3.95
CA PHE A 20 2.77 -2.05 2.51
C PHE A 20 3.66 -0.89 2.12
N ARG A 21 4.46 -1.06 1.08
CA ARG A 21 5.25 0.03 0.52
C ARG A 21 4.55 0.71 -0.65
N ALA A 22 4.62 2.03 -0.63
CA ALA A 22 4.30 2.86 -1.79
C ALA A 22 5.30 4.01 -1.94
N TYR A 23 5.28 4.64 -3.10
CA TYR A 23 6.15 5.75 -3.47
C TYR A 23 5.40 7.07 -3.38
N GLY A 24 6.07 8.13 -2.95
CA GLY A 24 5.50 9.47 -2.91
C GLY A 24 6.58 10.53 -2.89
N PHE A 25 6.15 11.78 -3.01
CA PHE A 25 7.04 12.92 -2.85
C PHE A 25 7.08 13.39 -1.39
N ASP A 26 8.29 13.70 -0.91
CA ASP A 26 8.47 14.43 0.34
C ASP A 26 8.15 15.92 0.16
N LYS A 27 8.30 16.70 1.24
CA LYS A 27 8.09 18.16 1.23
C LYS A 27 9.00 18.93 0.26
N ASN A 28 10.07 18.32 -0.23
CA ASN A 28 11.04 18.90 -1.15
C ASN A 28 10.88 18.34 -2.59
N ASN A 29 9.77 17.67 -2.89
CA ASN A 29 9.53 16.99 -4.17
C ASN A 29 10.54 15.87 -4.49
N LYS A 30 11.16 15.27 -3.48
CA LYS A 30 12.04 14.11 -3.65
C LYS A 30 11.22 12.83 -3.58
N LEU A 31 11.46 11.92 -4.53
CA LEU A 31 10.84 10.59 -4.53
C LEU A 31 11.35 9.76 -3.34
N MET A 32 10.43 9.27 -2.52
CA MET A 32 10.70 8.51 -1.29
C MET A 32 9.80 7.28 -1.19
N ILE A 33 10.23 6.30 -0.38
CA ILE A 33 9.45 5.11 -0.02
C ILE A 33 8.73 5.39 1.31
N TYR A 34 7.47 4.97 1.40
CA TYR A 34 6.64 5.06 2.59
C TYR A 34 6.07 3.69 2.94
N ASP A 35 6.23 3.28 4.20
CA ASP A 35 5.68 2.05 4.76
C ASP A 35 4.32 2.35 5.42
N PHE A 36 3.29 1.60 5.03
CA PHE A 36 1.92 1.74 5.53
C PHE A 36 1.50 0.48 6.26
N GLU A 37 1.21 0.62 7.56
CA GLU A 37 0.54 -0.42 8.32
C GLU A 37 -0.94 -0.46 7.89
N PRO A 38 -1.44 -1.58 7.33
CA PRO A 38 -2.83 -1.72 6.98
C PRO A 38 -3.66 -1.82 8.27
N ARG A 39 -4.31 -0.72 8.63
CA ARG A 39 -5.33 -0.73 9.69
C ARG A 39 -6.64 -1.22 9.13
N ILE A 40 -7.01 -2.45 9.49
CA ILE A 40 -8.33 -3.00 9.17
C ILE A 40 -9.21 -2.83 10.40
N PRO A 41 -10.25 -1.97 10.32
CA PRO A 41 -11.18 -1.79 11.41
C PRO A 41 -11.80 -3.14 11.81
N ASN A 42 -11.87 -3.43 13.11
CA ASN A 42 -12.42 -4.67 13.66
C ASN A 42 -11.64 -5.95 13.31
N LEU A 43 -10.43 -5.86 12.78
CA LEU A 43 -9.52 -7.00 12.75
C LEU A 43 -9.05 -7.26 14.19
N ILE A 44 -9.42 -8.41 14.74
CA ILE A 44 -8.95 -8.83 16.06
C ILE A 44 -7.44 -9.05 15.95
N ASP A 45 -6.67 -8.52 16.90
CA ASP A 45 -5.20 -8.69 16.94
C ASP A 45 -4.84 -10.11 17.42
N ASP A 46 -5.17 -11.10 16.61
CA ASP A 46 -4.90 -12.51 16.84
C ASP A 46 -4.20 -13.16 15.63
N ILE A 47 -3.58 -14.32 15.85
CA ILE A 47 -2.79 -15.04 14.84
C ILE A 47 -3.64 -15.47 13.64
N ILE A 48 -4.90 -15.85 13.85
CA ILE A 48 -5.81 -16.32 12.80
C ILE A 48 -6.19 -15.13 11.91
N SER A 49 -6.61 -14.02 12.50
CA SER A 49 -6.95 -12.77 11.81
C SER A 49 -5.76 -12.24 10.99
N LYS A 50 -4.54 -12.28 11.52
CA LYS A 50 -3.31 -11.94 10.75
C LYS A 50 -3.05 -12.88 9.57
N LYS A 51 -3.26 -14.18 9.72
CA LYS A 51 -3.14 -15.16 8.62
C LYS A 51 -4.19 -14.91 7.53
N TYR A 52 -5.43 -14.60 7.90
CA TYR A 52 -6.49 -14.26 6.95
C TYR A 52 -6.17 -12.97 6.19
N LEU A 53 -5.64 -11.94 6.86
CA LEU A 53 -5.16 -10.72 6.21
C LEU A 53 -4.06 -11.04 5.21
N LEU A 54 -3.04 -11.81 5.61
CA LEU A 54 -1.96 -12.17 4.70
C LEU A 54 -2.48 -12.95 3.47
N ALA A 55 -3.41 -13.89 3.67
CA ALA A 55 -4.05 -14.63 2.58
C ALA A 55 -4.86 -13.72 1.65
N PHE A 56 -5.61 -12.75 2.20
CA PHE A 56 -6.30 -11.73 1.42
C PHE A 56 -5.31 -10.93 0.56
N MET A 57 -4.24 -10.44 1.16
CA MET A 57 -3.22 -9.63 0.48
C MET A 57 -2.53 -10.41 -0.62
N ALA A 58 -2.11 -11.65 -0.34
CA ALA A 58 -1.50 -12.52 -1.34
C ALA A 58 -2.45 -12.76 -2.52
N LYS A 59 -3.73 -13.09 -2.24
CA LYS A 59 -4.74 -13.31 -3.28
C LYS A 59 -4.98 -12.05 -4.11
N TYR A 60 -5.16 -10.90 -3.47
CA TYR A 60 -5.36 -9.60 -4.13
C TYR A 60 -4.17 -9.20 -5.02
N LEU A 61 -2.94 -9.35 -4.52
CA LEU A 61 -1.73 -8.95 -5.23
C LEU A 61 -1.41 -9.89 -6.41
N ILE A 62 -1.64 -11.19 -6.26
CA ILE A 62 -1.34 -12.19 -7.30
C ILE A 62 -2.45 -12.25 -8.36
N GLN A 63 -3.71 -12.26 -7.93
CA GLN A 63 -4.87 -12.55 -8.79
C GLN A 63 -5.71 -11.30 -9.09
N GLY A 64 -5.32 -10.15 -8.56
CA GLY A 64 -5.99 -8.88 -8.78
C GLY A 64 -7.27 -8.71 -7.96
N LYS A 65 -7.82 -7.49 -8.04
CA LYS A 65 -8.99 -7.06 -7.24
C LYS A 65 -10.21 -7.96 -7.36
N GLU A 66 -10.49 -8.49 -8.54
CA GLU A 66 -11.73 -9.26 -8.77
C GLU A 66 -11.71 -10.62 -8.05
N SER A 67 -10.53 -11.18 -7.78
CA SER A 67 -10.37 -12.48 -7.09
C SER A 67 -10.78 -12.48 -5.62
N VAL A 68 -10.80 -11.30 -4.97
CA VAL A 68 -11.11 -11.17 -3.54
C VAL A 68 -12.50 -10.60 -3.28
N SER A 69 -13.27 -10.24 -4.30
CA SER A 69 -14.48 -9.43 -4.12
C SER A 69 -15.76 -10.24 -3.84
N SER A 70 -15.77 -11.57 -4.04
CA SER A 70 -17.05 -12.31 -4.17
C SER A 70 -17.26 -13.56 -3.31
N VAL A 71 -16.23 -14.21 -2.74
CA VAL A 71 -16.45 -15.53 -2.08
C VAL A 71 -15.78 -15.63 -0.70
N ASP A 72 -14.46 -15.48 -0.62
CA ASP A 72 -13.72 -15.69 0.64
C ASP A 72 -13.62 -14.44 1.53
N PHE A 73 -13.77 -13.26 0.93
CA PHE A 73 -13.60 -11.98 1.61
C PHE A 73 -14.78 -11.07 1.27
N LYS A 74 -15.63 -10.80 2.25
CA LYS A 74 -16.73 -9.85 2.09
C LYS A 74 -16.19 -8.45 2.31
N ARG A 75 -16.49 -7.54 1.37
CA ARG A 75 -16.27 -6.11 1.61
C ARG A 75 -17.14 -5.70 2.79
N GLN A 76 -16.53 -5.29 3.90
CA GLN A 76 -17.28 -4.67 4.97
C GLN A 76 -17.97 -3.42 4.41
N SER A 77 -19.29 -3.31 4.61
CA SER A 77 -20.01 -2.10 4.23
C SER A 77 -19.34 -0.93 4.92
N SER A 78 -19.17 0.13 4.15
CA SER A 78 -18.23 1.18 4.45
C SER A 78 -18.49 1.84 5.81
N ILE A 79 -17.60 1.66 6.79
CA ILE A 79 -17.46 2.57 7.94
C ILE A 79 -16.68 3.85 7.49
N PHE A 80 -16.85 4.28 6.23
CA PHE A 80 -16.06 5.34 5.59
C PHE A 80 -16.49 6.76 5.98
N SER A 81 -17.35 6.94 7.00
CA SER A 81 -17.65 8.28 7.52
C SER A 81 -16.42 8.98 8.13
N LEU A 82 -15.32 8.24 8.36
CA LEU A 82 -14.05 8.75 8.89
C LEU A 82 -12.96 8.96 7.81
N ARG A 83 -13.31 9.12 6.53
CA ARG A 83 -12.30 9.60 5.56
C ARG A 83 -12.01 11.07 5.87
N LYS A 84 -11.04 11.31 6.75
CA LYS A 84 -10.71 12.64 7.30
C LYS A 84 -10.29 13.66 6.22
N ASN A 85 -9.83 13.15 5.07
CA ASN A 85 -9.36 13.96 3.94
C ASN A 85 -10.16 13.62 2.67
N SER A 86 -10.66 14.65 2.00
CA SER A 86 -11.22 14.54 0.64
C SER A 86 -10.13 14.10 -0.35
N LYS A 87 -10.56 13.49 -1.47
CA LYS A 87 -9.65 13.22 -2.59
C LYS A 87 -9.11 14.57 -3.09
N PRO A 88 -7.79 14.81 -3.13
CA PRO A 88 -7.21 16.02 -3.72
C PRO A 88 -7.68 16.23 -5.17
N ALA A 89 -7.85 17.49 -5.58
CA ALA A 89 -8.34 17.83 -6.92
C ALA A 89 -7.35 17.43 -8.03
N ASP A 90 -6.06 17.45 -7.71
CA ASP A 90 -4.92 17.12 -8.58
C ASP A 90 -4.48 15.65 -8.46
N TRP A 91 -5.33 14.78 -7.92
CA TRP A 91 -5.00 13.38 -7.64
C TRP A 91 -4.39 12.63 -8.84
N GLU A 92 -5.03 12.68 -10.01
CA GLU A 92 -4.54 11.96 -11.19
C GLU A 92 -3.19 12.51 -11.68
N GLN A 93 -2.99 13.82 -11.54
CA GLN A 93 -1.73 14.48 -11.87
C GLN A 93 -0.62 14.06 -10.91
N GLN A 94 -0.91 14.01 -9.59
CA GLN A 94 0.05 13.53 -8.59
C GLN A 94 0.43 12.08 -8.82
N ILE A 95 -0.53 11.21 -9.16
CA ILE A 95 -0.23 9.82 -9.53
C ILE A 95 0.73 9.76 -10.70
N SER A 96 0.39 10.48 -11.78
CA SER A 96 1.18 10.48 -13.02
C SER A 96 2.60 10.99 -12.78
N ALA A 97 2.76 12.05 -11.98
CA ALA A 97 4.07 12.61 -11.63
C ALA A 97 4.94 11.64 -10.84
N ILE A 98 4.36 10.96 -9.83
CA ILE A 98 5.10 9.95 -9.04
C ILE A 98 5.55 8.79 -9.93
N LEU A 99 4.66 8.29 -10.78
CA LEU A 99 4.97 7.17 -11.68
C LEU A 99 6.02 7.55 -12.73
N ALA A 100 5.94 8.75 -13.31
CA ALA A 100 6.93 9.22 -14.28
C ALA A 100 8.32 9.35 -13.66
N GLU A 101 8.40 9.89 -12.43
CA GLU A 101 9.68 10.02 -11.73
C GLU A 101 10.24 8.65 -11.31
N LEU A 102 9.37 7.73 -10.91
CA LEU A 102 9.74 6.34 -10.62
C LEU A 102 10.26 5.61 -11.87
N ASP A 103 9.65 5.85 -13.04
CA ASP A 103 10.13 5.30 -14.32
C ASP A 103 11.48 5.92 -14.73
N ARG A 104 11.72 7.19 -14.38
CA ARG A 104 12.95 7.93 -14.69
C ARG A 104 14.13 7.52 -13.81
N LEU A 105 13.91 7.39 -12.51
CA LEU A 105 14.97 7.15 -11.51
C LEU A 105 15.08 5.70 -11.06
N GLY A 106 14.04 4.90 -11.30
CA GLY A 106 13.85 3.63 -10.62
C GLY A 106 13.43 3.79 -9.16
N PRO A 107 13.23 2.67 -8.44
CA PRO A 107 12.92 2.68 -7.02
C PRO A 107 14.05 3.38 -6.22
N PRO A 108 13.73 4.30 -5.30
CA PRO A 108 14.74 4.91 -4.43
C PRO A 108 15.54 3.86 -3.66
N LYS A 109 16.83 4.11 -3.44
CA LYS A 109 17.67 3.24 -2.58
C LYS A 109 17.10 3.17 -1.17
N ARG A 110 17.05 1.97 -0.60
CA ARG A 110 16.54 1.73 0.75
C ARG A 110 17.54 2.21 1.79
N ALA A 111 17.05 2.62 2.96
CA ALA A 111 17.91 2.86 4.13
C ALA A 111 18.59 1.56 4.62
N THR A 112 18.07 0.40 4.25
CA THR A 112 18.59 -0.94 4.57
C THR A 112 19.37 -1.59 3.44
N ASP A 113 19.53 -0.93 2.28
CA ASP A 113 20.37 -1.47 1.20
C ASP A 113 21.85 -1.32 1.57
N PRO A 114 22.70 -2.33 1.28
CA PRO A 114 24.13 -2.21 1.54
C PRO A 114 24.71 -1.01 0.78
N LYS A 115 25.54 -0.22 1.48
CA LYS A 115 26.31 0.85 0.83
C LYS A 115 27.34 0.23 -0.13
N PRO A 116 27.63 0.90 -1.26
CA PRO A 116 28.71 0.50 -2.15
C PRO A 116 30.07 0.57 -1.43
#